data_AF-A0A7W2QM69-F1
#
_entry.id   AF-A0A7W2QM69-F1
#
_cell.length_a   1.000
_cell.length_b   1.000
_cell.length_c   1.000
_cell.angle_alpha   90.00
_cell.angle_beta   90.00
_cell.angle_gamma   90.00
#
_symmetry.space_group_name_H-M   'P 1'
#
loop_
_entity.id
_entity.type
_entity.pdbx_description
1 polymer ?
#
loop_
_entity_poly.entity_id
_entity_poly.type
_entity_poly.pdbx_seq_one_letter_code
_entity_poly.pdbx_strand_id
1 'polypeptide(L)'
;MYIQSIGTTFSYTLETWGAIGTTFSYTLETWGAIGTTFSYTLGTWGAIGTTFSYTLGTWGAIGTTFSYTLGTWGAIGTTFSYTLETWSAIGTTFSYSLETWSAIGTTFSYTLEAWGTIGTTFSYTLEAWGTIGTTFSYTLEAWGTIGTTFSYTLETWSAIRTVFRDGGDHNATTRLANQSLFFLAVGRKGVRTECNDSDADNY
;
A
#
# COMPACT_ATOMS: atom_id res chain seq x y z
N MET A 1 -39.11 -5.28 -2.68
CA MET A 1 -39.11 -6.03 -3.96
C MET A 1 -37.74 -6.65 -4.10
N TYR A 2 -37.60 -7.97 -3.96
CA TYR A 2 -36.31 -8.66 -4.10
C TYR A 2 -35.99 -8.76 -5.59
N ILE A 3 -34.98 -8.03 -6.07
CA ILE A 3 -34.54 -8.12 -7.45
C ILE A 3 -33.50 -9.23 -7.53
N GLN A 4 -33.85 -10.36 -8.16
CA GLN A 4 -33.00 -11.56 -8.13
C GLN A 4 -31.72 -11.44 -8.98
N SER A 5 -31.73 -10.61 -10.03
CA SER A 5 -30.51 -10.21 -10.73
C SER A 5 -30.76 -9.01 -11.62
N ILE A 6 -29.91 -8.00 -11.53
CA ILE A 6 -29.86 -6.90 -12.51
C ILE A 6 -28.68 -7.16 -13.45
N GLY A 7 -28.92 -7.19 -14.76
CA GLY A 7 -27.86 -7.33 -15.76
C GLY A 7 -26.99 -6.07 -15.82
N THR A 8 -27.55 -4.98 -16.34
CA THR A 8 -26.92 -3.66 -16.38
C THR A 8 -27.91 -2.60 -15.90
N THR A 9 -27.47 -1.64 -15.08
CA THR A 9 -28.33 -0.52 -14.67
C THR A 9 -27.59 0.80 -14.65
N PHE A 10 -28.32 1.84 -15.04
CA PHE A 10 -27.93 3.25 -14.93
C PHE A 10 -28.94 3.93 -14.01
N SER A 11 -28.44 4.58 -12.97
CA SER A 11 -29.29 5.27 -12.00
C SER A 11 -28.59 6.51 -11.47
N TYR A 12 -29.38 7.46 -10.96
CA TYR A 12 -28.82 8.49 -10.11
C TYR A 12 -28.62 7.93 -8.69
N THR A 13 -29.71 7.41 -8.11
CA THR A 13 -29.70 6.70 -6.83
C THR A 13 -30.26 5.30 -7.04
N LEU A 14 -29.60 4.28 -6.47
CA LEU A 14 -30.07 2.90 -6.49
C LEU A 14 -29.81 2.23 -5.14
N GLU A 15 -30.82 1.52 -4.65
CA GLU A 15 -30.73 0.65 -3.48
C GLU A 15 -31.19 -0.74 -3.89
N THR A 16 -30.40 -1.77 -3.60
CA THR A 16 -30.72 -3.14 -4.05
C THR A 16 -30.34 -4.21 -3.04
N TRP A 17 -31.06 -5.33 -3.16
CA TRP A 17 -30.82 -6.57 -2.44
C TRP A 17 -30.65 -7.69 -3.46
N GLY A 18 -29.50 -8.36 -3.47
CA GLY A 18 -29.21 -9.46 -4.38
C GLY A 18 -27.94 -9.27 -5.21
N ALA A 19 -27.87 -10.00 -6.32
CA ALA A 19 -26.73 -9.96 -7.23
C ALA A 19 -26.95 -8.92 -8.34
N ILE A 20 -25.93 -8.12 -8.62
CA ILE A 20 -25.91 -7.19 -9.75
C ILE A 20 -24.71 -7.48 -10.64
N GLY A 21 -24.91 -7.53 -11.95
CA GLY A 21 -23.86 -7.65 -12.94
C GLY A 21 -23.03 -6.38 -13.02
N THR A 22 -23.52 -5.39 -13.78
CA THR A 22 -22.84 -4.11 -14.02
C THR A 22 -23.71 -2.92 -13.61
N THR A 23 -23.17 -1.98 -12.83
CA THR A 23 -23.92 -0.78 -12.42
C THR A 23 -23.13 0.50 -12.68
N PHE A 24 -23.85 1.52 -13.15
CA PHE A 24 -23.42 2.91 -13.16
C PHE A 24 -24.39 3.74 -12.33
N SER A 25 -23.89 4.39 -11.29
CA SER A 25 -24.73 5.14 -10.35
C SER A 25 -24.04 6.40 -9.85
N TYR A 26 -24.79 7.43 -9.48
CA TYR A 26 -24.17 8.47 -8.64
C TYR A 26 -24.04 7.95 -7.20
N THR A 27 -25.14 7.47 -6.63
CA THR A 27 -25.18 6.83 -5.30
C THR A 27 -25.72 5.40 -5.43
N LEU A 28 -25.00 4.41 -4.91
CA LEU A 28 -25.45 3.02 -4.83
C LEU A 28 -25.29 2.47 -3.42
N GLU A 29 -26.34 1.79 -2.94
CA GLU A 29 -26.32 0.98 -1.73
C GLU A 29 -26.76 -0.45 -2.08
N THR A 30 -26.02 -1.45 -1.61
CA THR A 30 -26.29 -2.85 -1.98
C THR A 30 -26.05 -3.81 -0.84
N TRP A 31 -26.99 -4.73 -0.64
CA TRP A 31 -26.81 -5.94 0.16
C TRP A 31 -26.73 -7.15 -0.78
N GLY A 32 -25.52 -7.64 -1.02
CA GLY A 32 -25.30 -8.78 -1.90
C GLY A 32 -24.01 -8.71 -2.70
N ALA A 33 -24.04 -9.25 -3.91
CA ALA A 33 -22.85 -9.40 -4.75
C ALA A 33 -22.91 -8.47 -5.97
N ILE A 34 -21.81 -7.80 -6.26
CA ILE A 34 -21.66 -6.92 -7.41
C ILE A 34 -20.55 -7.47 -8.29
N GLY A 35 -20.80 -7.63 -9.59
CA GLY A 35 -19.77 -7.95 -10.57
C GLY A 35 -18.84 -6.75 -10.80
N THR A 36 -19.36 -5.69 -11.41
CA THR A 36 -18.64 -4.45 -11.72
C THR A 36 -19.49 -3.22 -11.40
N THR A 37 -18.93 -2.24 -10.69
CA THR A 37 -19.64 -0.97 -10.43
C THR A 37 -18.75 0.24 -10.70
N PHE A 38 -19.38 1.27 -11.28
CA PHE A 38 -18.88 2.63 -11.36
C PHE A 38 -19.83 3.53 -10.57
N SER A 39 -19.31 4.18 -9.52
CA SER A 39 -20.12 5.03 -8.64
C SER A 39 -19.42 6.31 -8.24
N TYR A 40 -20.17 7.35 -7.90
CA TYR A 40 -19.58 8.43 -7.11
C TYR A 40 -19.46 7.98 -5.65
N THR A 41 -20.58 7.58 -5.04
CA THR A 41 -20.64 7.01 -3.68
C THR A 41 -21.19 5.59 -3.74
N LEU A 42 -20.49 4.63 -3.12
CA LEU A 42 -20.95 3.25 -2.97
C LEU A 42 -20.86 2.77 -1.52
N GLY A 43 -21.97 2.22 -1.02
CA GLY A 43 -22.03 1.41 0.19
C GLY A 43 -22.38 -0.03 -0.16
N THR A 44 -21.65 -1.01 0.37
CA THR A 44 -21.96 -2.42 0.11
C THR A 44 -21.77 -3.29 1.33
N TRP A 45 -22.76 -4.14 1.60
CA TRP A 45 -22.63 -5.31 2.47
C TRP A 45 -22.63 -6.57 1.60
N GLY A 46 -21.45 -7.15 1.42
CA GLY A 46 -21.27 -8.36 0.61
C GLY A 46 -19.99 -8.35 -0.21
N ALA A 47 -20.06 -8.86 -1.43
CA ALA A 47 -18.87 -9.09 -2.26
C ALA A 47 -18.88 -8.21 -3.51
N ILE A 48 -17.73 -7.66 -3.87
CA ILE A 48 -17.56 -6.92 -5.12
C ILE A 48 -16.41 -7.51 -5.93
N GLY A 49 -16.65 -7.79 -7.21
CA GLY A 49 -15.60 -8.19 -8.14
C GLY A 49 -14.67 -7.04 -8.46
N THR A 50 -15.19 -5.99 -9.08
CA THR A 50 -14.43 -4.79 -9.47
C THR A 50 -15.22 -3.51 -9.18
N THR A 51 -14.56 -2.50 -8.62
CA THR A 51 -15.18 -1.20 -8.32
C THR A 51 -14.32 -0.03 -8.74
N PHE A 52 -14.97 0.98 -9.33
CA PHE A 52 -14.44 2.33 -9.49
C PHE A 52 -15.37 3.29 -8.75
N SER A 53 -14.86 3.97 -7.73
CA SER A 53 -15.66 4.84 -6.88
C SER A 53 -14.93 6.13 -6.53
N TYR A 54 -15.63 7.24 -6.29
CA TYR A 54 -15.00 8.33 -5.56
C TYR A 54 -14.90 7.98 -4.07
N THR A 55 -16.02 7.64 -3.44
CA THR A 55 -16.09 7.16 -2.06
C THR A 55 -16.66 5.75 -2.02
N LEU A 56 -15.99 4.84 -1.34
CA LEU A 56 -16.46 3.46 -1.11
C LEU A 56 -16.39 3.08 0.36
N GLY A 57 -17.51 2.59 0.88
CA GLY A 57 -17.60 1.86 2.13
C GLY A 57 -18.01 0.41 1.85
N THR A 58 -17.29 -0.57 2.39
CA THR A 58 -17.64 -1.98 2.19
C THR A 58 -17.48 -2.80 3.46
N TRP A 59 -18.49 -3.62 3.72
CA TRP A 59 -18.47 -4.71 4.69
C TRP A 59 -18.52 -6.02 3.92
N GLY A 60 -17.36 -6.65 3.72
CA GLY A 60 -17.20 -7.90 3.00
C GLY A 60 -15.97 -7.91 2.09
N ALA A 61 -16.02 -8.69 1.02
CA ALA A 61 -14.83 -8.99 0.21
C ALA A 61 -14.80 -8.16 -1.08
N ILE A 62 -13.61 -7.67 -1.46
CA ILE A 62 -13.41 -6.99 -2.74
C ILE A 62 -12.28 -7.64 -3.53
N GLY A 63 -12.51 -7.94 -4.81
CA GLY A 63 -11.47 -8.41 -5.71
C GLY A 63 -10.50 -7.28 -6.06
N THR A 64 -10.99 -6.25 -6.76
CA THR A 64 -10.20 -5.10 -7.19
C THR A 64 -10.94 -3.79 -6.98
N THR A 65 -10.25 -2.79 -6.43
CA THR A 65 -10.82 -1.46 -6.19
C THR A 65 -9.93 -0.34 -6.69
N PHE A 66 -10.57 0.64 -7.31
CA PHE A 66 -10.03 1.97 -7.57
C PHE A 66 -10.93 2.99 -6.88
N SER A 67 -10.37 3.74 -5.93
CA SER A 67 -11.14 4.67 -5.10
C SER A 67 -10.38 5.96 -4.82
N TYR A 68 -11.07 7.08 -4.61
CA TYR A 68 -10.41 8.21 -3.96
C TYR A 68 -10.31 7.96 -2.45
N THR A 69 -11.45 7.71 -1.80
CA THR A 69 -11.54 7.32 -0.39
C THR A 69 -12.16 5.94 -0.26
N LEU A 70 -11.51 5.07 0.52
CA LEU A 70 -11.98 3.70 0.77
C LEU A 70 -11.93 3.37 2.26
N GLY A 71 -13.07 2.92 2.80
CA GLY A 71 -13.19 2.33 4.12
C GLY A 71 -13.70 0.89 4.01
N THR A 72 -12.99 -0.07 4.63
CA THR A 72 -13.32 -1.49 4.45
C THR A 72 -13.22 -2.34 5.71
N TRP A 73 -14.21 -3.22 5.84
CA TRP A 73 -14.29 -4.28 6.83
C TRP A 73 -14.48 -5.62 6.10
N GLY A 74 -13.38 -6.30 5.78
CA GLY A 74 -13.32 -7.57 5.05
C GLY A 74 -12.25 -7.59 3.95
N ALA A 75 -11.92 -8.79 3.44
CA ALA A 75 -10.71 -9.01 2.66
C ALA A 75 -10.68 -8.26 1.33
N ILE A 76 -9.50 -7.76 0.94
CA ILE A 76 -9.28 -7.15 -0.38
C ILE A 76 -8.14 -7.84 -1.13
N GLY A 77 -8.35 -8.15 -2.40
CA GLY A 77 -7.30 -8.64 -3.28
C GLY A 77 -6.31 -7.54 -3.64
N THR A 78 -6.77 -6.54 -4.39
CA THR A 78 -5.96 -5.43 -4.88
C THR A 78 -6.67 -4.09 -4.74
N THR A 79 -5.95 -3.08 -4.23
CA THR A 79 -6.49 -1.74 -4.03
C THR A 79 -5.57 -0.67 -4.60
N PHE A 80 -6.18 0.29 -5.28
CA PHE A 80 -5.60 1.59 -5.62
C PHE A 80 -6.46 2.68 -4.98
N SER A 81 -5.90 3.42 -4.03
CA SER A 81 -6.62 4.49 -3.35
C SER A 81 -5.80 5.77 -3.21
N TYR A 82 -6.47 6.91 -2.99
CA TYR A 82 -5.78 8.06 -2.42
C TYR A 82 -5.70 7.89 -0.89
N THR A 83 -6.83 7.69 -0.25
CA THR A 83 -6.94 7.38 1.18
C THR A 83 -7.58 6.01 1.37
N LEU A 84 -6.94 5.13 2.13
CA LEU A 84 -7.48 3.84 2.54
C LEU A 84 -7.40 3.67 4.06
N GLU A 85 -8.54 3.32 4.64
CA GLU A 85 -8.68 2.86 6.02
C GLU A 85 -9.28 1.45 6.01
N THR A 86 -8.64 0.50 6.71
CA THR A 86 -9.05 -0.90 6.64
C THR A 86 -8.78 -1.71 7.89
N TRP A 87 -9.79 -2.48 8.30
CA TRP A 87 -9.68 -3.49 9.37
C TRP A 87 -9.58 -4.90 8.79
N SER A 88 -8.80 -5.05 7.72
CA SER A 88 -8.93 -6.22 6.84
C SER A 88 -7.63 -6.71 6.23
N ALA A 89 -7.58 -7.99 5.92
CA ALA A 89 -6.47 -8.57 5.19
C ALA A 89 -6.43 -8.05 3.74
N ILE A 90 -5.27 -7.57 3.30
CA ILE A 90 -5.07 -7.08 1.93
C ILE A 90 -3.92 -7.81 1.24
N GLY A 91 -4.15 -8.25 0.01
CA GLY A 91 -3.09 -8.81 -0.84
C GLY A 91 -2.09 -7.76 -1.28
N THR A 92 -2.55 -6.77 -2.05
CA THR A 92 -1.70 -5.70 -2.61
C THR A 92 -2.37 -4.35 -2.54
N THR A 93 -1.64 -3.35 -2.04
CA THR A 93 -2.13 -1.97 -1.90
C THR A 93 -1.18 -0.96 -2.55
N PHE A 94 -1.78 -0.03 -3.29
CA PHE A 94 -1.17 1.23 -3.71
C PHE A 94 -2.02 2.36 -3.14
N SER A 95 -1.44 3.20 -2.28
CA SER A 95 -2.15 4.32 -1.68
C SER A 95 -1.29 5.58 -1.60
N TYR A 96 -1.91 6.74 -1.40
CA TYR A 96 -1.18 7.89 -0.89
C TYR A 96 -1.10 7.80 0.64
N SER A 97 -2.24 7.65 1.32
CA SER A 97 -2.34 7.44 2.75
C SER A 97 -3.01 6.10 3.03
N LEU A 98 -2.37 5.25 3.84
CA LEU A 98 -2.93 3.98 4.31
C LEU A 98 -2.88 3.89 5.82
N GLU A 99 -4.03 3.58 6.40
CA GLU A 99 -4.20 3.16 7.79
C GLU A 99 -4.80 1.75 7.82
N THR A 100 -4.18 0.84 8.56
CA THR A 100 -4.57 -0.58 8.53
C THR A 100 -4.40 -1.31 9.86
N TRP A 101 -5.41 -2.07 10.24
CA TRP A 101 -5.39 -2.97 11.40
C TRP A 101 -5.50 -4.43 10.98
N SER A 102 -4.54 -4.93 10.21
CA SER A 102 -4.55 -6.33 9.79
C SER A 102 -3.24 -6.83 9.16
N ALA A 103 -3.34 -7.96 8.44
CA ALA A 103 -2.27 -8.48 7.61
C ALA A 103 -2.28 -7.85 6.21
N ILE A 104 -1.11 -7.39 5.73
CA ILE A 104 -0.92 -6.96 4.34
C ILE A 104 0.23 -7.73 3.70
N GLY A 105 0.01 -8.22 2.47
CA GLY A 105 1.06 -8.83 1.67
C GLY A 105 2.08 -7.80 1.19
N THR A 106 1.68 -6.94 0.25
CA THR A 106 2.55 -5.94 -0.37
C THR A 106 1.92 -4.55 -0.35
N THR A 107 2.67 -3.56 0.10
CA THR A 107 2.22 -2.17 0.17
C THR A 107 3.18 -1.22 -0.53
N PHE A 108 2.63 -0.32 -1.31
CA PHE A 108 3.26 0.91 -1.77
C PHE A 108 2.44 2.10 -1.27
N SER A 109 3.02 2.96 -0.44
CA SER A 109 2.33 4.13 0.06
C SER A 109 3.23 5.36 0.14
N TYR A 110 2.65 6.55 0.26
CA TYR A 110 3.42 7.70 0.71
C TYR A 110 3.51 7.66 2.25
N THR A 111 2.37 7.63 2.92
CA THR A 111 2.26 7.45 4.37
C THR A 111 1.59 6.11 4.67
N LEU A 112 2.19 5.31 5.55
CA LEU A 112 1.61 4.09 6.08
C LEU A 112 1.64 4.10 7.60
N GLU A 113 0.48 3.87 8.20
CA GLU A 113 0.30 3.52 9.60
C GLU A 113 -0.33 2.12 9.69
N ALA A 114 0.33 1.21 10.40
CA ALA A 114 -0.07 -0.19 10.36
C ALA A 114 0.04 -0.91 11.71
N TRP A 115 -1.05 -1.59 12.09
CA TRP A 115 -1.09 -2.51 13.21
C TRP A 115 -1.34 -3.92 12.70
N GLY A 116 -0.34 -4.78 12.78
CA GLY A 116 -0.47 -6.19 12.40
C GLY A 116 0.78 -6.76 11.75
N THR A 117 0.56 -7.49 10.65
CA THR A 117 1.65 -8.20 9.95
C THR A 117 1.79 -7.67 8.54
N ILE A 118 2.97 -7.23 8.16
CA ILE A 118 3.23 -6.71 6.82
C ILE A 118 4.33 -7.53 6.16
N GLY A 119 4.09 -8.05 4.96
CA GLY A 119 5.08 -8.81 4.20
C GLY A 119 6.18 -7.91 3.66
N THR A 120 5.84 -7.09 2.67
CA THR A 120 6.74 -6.19 1.96
C THR A 120 6.17 -4.78 1.88
N THR A 121 6.95 -3.79 2.31
CA THR A 121 6.53 -2.38 2.30
C THR A 121 7.53 -1.49 1.59
N PHE A 122 7.00 -0.60 0.76
CA PHE A 122 7.69 0.57 0.24
C PHE A 122 6.89 1.81 0.66
N SER A 123 7.49 2.69 1.45
CA SER A 123 6.83 3.94 1.82
C SER A 123 7.77 5.11 1.92
N TYR A 124 7.23 6.33 1.97
CA TYR A 124 8.02 7.48 2.38
C TYR A 124 8.10 7.51 3.91
N THR A 125 6.96 7.51 4.58
CA THR A 125 6.85 7.39 6.04
C THR A 125 6.16 6.08 6.39
N LEU A 126 6.75 5.31 7.29
CA LEU A 126 6.15 4.11 7.89
C LEU A 126 6.15 4.22 9.40
N GLU A 127 4.96 4.08 9.98
CA GLU A 127 4.75 3.81 11.40
C GLU A 127 4.07 2.44 11.53
N ALA A 128 4.66 1.55 12.33
CA ALA A 128 4.18 0.18 12.39
C ALA A 128 4.28 -0.47 13.77
N TRP A 129 3.20 -1.13 14.17
CA TRP A 129 3.11 -1.98 15.35
C TRP A 129 2.84 -3.43 14.94
N GLY A 130 3.82 -4.30 15.16
CA GLY A 130 3.67 -5.73 14.94
C GLY A 130 4.86 -6.35 14.22
N THR A 131 4.59 -7.15 13.20
CA THR A 131 5.62 -7.93 12.50
C THR A 131 5.77 -7.43 11.07
N ILE A 132 7.00 -7.10 10.68
CA ILE A 132 7.31 -6.61 9.35
C ILE A 132 8.38 -7.48 8.72
N GLY A 133 8.10 -8.01 7.52
CA GLY A 133 9.02 -8.85 6.77
C GLY A 133 10.18 -8.03 6.21
N THR A 134 9.91 -7.27 5.16
CA THR A 134 10.89 -6.43 4.47
C THR A 134 10.35 -5.02 4.26
N THR A 135 11.13 -4.02 4.64
CA THR A 135 10.76 -2.60 4.52
C THR A 135 11.81 -1.81 3.77
N PHE A 136 11.33 -0.94 2.89
CA PHE A 136 12.07 0.19 2.35
C PHE A 136 11.29 1.46 2.69
N SER A 137 11.86 2.34 3.49
CA SER A 137 11.24 3.64 3.77
C SER A 137 12.24 4.78 3.84
N TYR A 138 11.75 6.01 3.74
CA TYR A 138 12.59 7.16 4.08
C TYR A 138 12.65 7.33 5.61
N THR A 139 11.49 7.40 6.26
CA THR A 139 11.37 7.39 7.72
C THR A 139 10.68 6.10 8.17
N LEU A 140 11.25 5.43 9.17
CA LEU A 140 10.67 4.26 9.81
C LEU A 140 10.58 4.46 11.33
N GLU A 141 9.37 4.33 11.85
CA GLU A 141 9.09 4.14 13.27
C GLU A 141 8.41 2.78 13.48
N ALA A 142 8.96 1.94 14.36
CA ALA A 142 8.42 0.59 14.53
C ALA A 142 8.52 0.02 15.94
N TRP A 143 7.43 -0.65 16.36
CA TRP A 143 7.32 -1.46 17.56
C TRP A 143 6.97 -2.91 17.23
N GLY A 144 7.79 -3.86 17.68
CA GLY A 144 7.60 -5.28 17.43
C GLY A 144 8.82 -5.94 16.78
N THR A 145 8.64 -6.60 15.64
CA THR A 145 9.69 -7.37 14.97
C THR A 145 9.85 -6.97 13.51
N ILE A 146 11.09 -6.79 13.09
CA ILE A 146 11.46 -6.47 11.71
C ILE A 146 12.47 -7.50 11.20
N GLY A 147 12.18 -8.10 10.05
CA GLY A 147 13.13 -8.95 9.34
C GLY A 147 14.25 -8.12 8.72
N THR A 148 13.93 -7.42 7.64
CA THR A 148 14.88 -6.63 6.86
C THR A 148 14.39 -5.20 6.71
N THR A 149 15.24 -4.23 7.00
CA THR A 149 14.91 -2.82 6.77
C THR A 149 16.01 -2.05 6.06
N PHE A 150 15.57 -1.21 5.12
CA PHE A 150 16.34 -0.15 4.51
C PHE A 150 15.64 1.18 4.80
N SER A 151 16.32 2.07 5.51
CA SER A 151 15.73 3.33 5.96
C SER A 151 16.75 4.44 6.05
N TYR A 152 16.36 5.66 5.70
CA TYR A 152 17.19 6.85 5.95
C TYR A 152 17.16 7.24 7.43
N THR A 153 15.97 7.40 7.99
CA THR A 153 15.73 7.65 9.41
C THR A 153 15.07 6.42 10.04
N LEU A 154 15.58 5.95 11.18
CA LEU A 154 15.10 4.74 11.85
C LEU A 154 15.00 4.90 13.36
N GLU A 155 13.78 4.85 13.87
CA GLU A 155 13.45 4.79 15.29
C GLU A 155 12.72 3.48 15.57
N THR A 156 13.24 2.67 16.49
CA THR A 156 12.64 1.35 16.74
C THR A 156 12.69 0.96 18.20
N TRP A 157 11.57 0.46 18.68
CA TRP A 157 11.47 -0.31 19.92
C TRP A 157 11.23 -1.79 19.58
N SER A 158 12.05 -2.31 18.67
CA SER A 158 11.81 -3.58 17.97
C SER A 158 13.04 -4.47 17.93
N ALA A 159 12.82 -5.78 17.84
CA ALA A 159 13.86 -6.70 17.41
C ALA A 159 14.03 -6.61 15.90
N ILE A 160 15.23 -6.24 15.43
CA ILE A 160 15.53 -6.16 13.99
C ILE A 160 16.59 -7.19 13.63
N ARG A 161 16.32 -8.00 12.60
CA ARG A 161 17.27 -9.02 12.13
C ARG A 161 18.35 -8.41 11.22
N THR A 162 18.01 -7.49 10.32
CA THR A 162 18.96 -6.85 9.41
C THR A 162 18.60 -5.37 9.12
N VAL A 163 19.60 -4.49 9.15
CA VAL A 163 19.45 -3.03 8.98
C VAL A 163 20.46 -2.51 7.97
N PHE A 164 19.99 -1.67 7.04
CA PHE A 164 20.81 -0.86 6.15
C PHE A 164 20.40 0.61 6.29
N ARG A 165 21.36 1.48 6.63
CA ARG A 165 21.19 2.94 6.79
C ARG A 165 22.21 3.66 5.92
N ASP A 166 21.84 4.79 5.34
CA ASP A 166 22.77 5.72 4.70
C ASP A 166 22.69 7.06 5.46
N GLY A 167 23.63 7.31 6.39
CA GLY A 167 23.71 8.59 7.10
C GLY A 167 24.40 8.53 8.46
N GLY A 168 25.65 9.00 8.50
CA GLY A 168 26.39 9.35 9.72
C GLY A 168 27.75 8.66 9.82
N ASP A 169 28.74 9.23 9.13
CA ASP A 169 30.17 8.90 9.15
C ASP A 169 30.67 7.72 8.29
N HIS A 170 31.75 8.01 7.53
CA HIS A 170 32.86 7.12 7.13
C HIS A 170 33.09 6.74 5.65
N ASN A 171 34.28 7.16 5.19
CA ASN A 171 35.25 6.55 4.27
C ASN A 171 34.79 6.12 2.86
N ALA A 172 35.52 6.59 1.85
CA ALA A 172 35.24 6.46 0.42
C ALA A 172 35.12 5.00 -0.08
N THR A 173 35.65 4.02 0.66
CA THR A 173 35.59 2.59 0.31
C THR A 173 34.20 1.98 0.48
N THR A 174 33.38 2.50 1.41
CA THR A 174 32.01 2.02 1.68
C THR A 174 30.99 2.51 0.64
N ARG A 175 31.31 3.60 -0.09
CA ARG A 175 30.47 4.20 -1.13
C ARG A 175 30.24 3.27 -2.32
N LEU A 176 31.28 2.58 -2.79
CA LEU A 176 31.21 1.82 -4.04
C LEU A 176 30.38 0.54 -3.92
N ALA A 177 30.32 -0.08 -2.73
CA ALA A 177 29.56 -1.31 -2.49
C ALA A 177 28.05 -1.04 -2.36
N ASN A 178 27.65 -0.02 -1.58
CA ASN A 178 26.24 0.30 -1.37
C ASN A 178 25.57 0.94 -2.59
N GLN A 179 26.29 1.81 -3.32
CA GLN A 179 25.78 2.34 -4.60
C GLN A 179 25.64 1.22 -5.65
N SER A 180 26.60 0.30 -5.72
CA SER A 180 26.56 -0.81 -6.67
C SER A 180 25.36 -1.75 -6.45
N LEU A 181 24.93 -1.96 -5.20
CA LEU A 181 23.78 -2.80 -4.87
C LEU A 181 22.44 -2.08 -5.05
N PHE A 182 22.38 -0.78 -4.75
CA PHE A 182 21.21 0.05 -5.07
C PHE A 182 20.91 0.05 -6.58
N PHE A 183 21.94 0.23 -7.42
CA PHE A 183 21.79 0.11 -8.88
C PHE A 183 21.54 -1.33 -9.36
N LEU A 184 21.93 -2.34 -8.58
CA LEU A 184 21.59 -3.75 -8.86
C LEU A 184 20.11 -4.03 -8.59
N ALA A 185 19.54 -3.44 -7.54
CA ALA A 185 18.14 -3.59 -7.15
C ALA A 185 17.17 -2.78 -8.04
N VAL A 186 17.62 -1.64 -8.59
CA VAL A 186 16.78 -0.72 -9.39
C VAL A 186 16.97 -0.89 -10.92
N GLY A 187 17.93 -1.72 -11.36
CA GLY A 187 18.20 -1.96 -12.78
C GLY A 187 19.17 -0.93 -13.39
N ARG A 188 20.30 -1.40 -13.90
CA ARG A 188 21.42 -0.59 -14.42
C ARG A 188 21.02 0.31 -15.61
N LYS A 189 21.26 1.62 -15.51
CA LYS A 189 21.84 2.43 -16.60
C LYS A 189 22.75 3.51 -16.01
N GLY A 190 24.02 3.48 -16.40
CA GLY A 190 25.11 4.07 -15.63
C GLY A 190 25.49 5.51 -15.97
N VAL A 191 26.39 6.04 -15.13
CA VAL A 191 27.33 7.11 -15.44
C VAL A 191 28.64 6.74 -14.74
N ARG A 192 29.73 6.76 -15.50
CA ARG A 192 31.10 6.56 -15.02
C ARG A 192 31.64 7.93 -14.62
N THR A 193 32.16 8.08 -13.41
CA THR A 193 33.00 9.23 -13.03
C THR A 193 34.36 8.71 -12.58
N GLU A 194 35.36 9.00 -13.40
CA GLU A 194 36.78 8.75 -13.13
C GLU A 194 37.22 9.61 -11.93
N CYS A 195 37.93 8.99 -10.97
CA CYS A 195 38.67 9.69 -9.93
C CYS A 195 40.01 10.13 -10.50
N ASN A 196 40.25 11.44 -10.59
CA ASN A 196 41.62 11.96 -10.66
C ASN A 196 42.11 12.16 -9.23
N ASP A 197 43.04 11.29 -8.81
CA ASP A 197 43.92 11.50 -7.66
C ASP A 197 44.91 12.61 -8.00
N SER A 198 44.87 13.72 -7.27
CA SER A 198 46.03 14.60 -7.12
C SER A 198 45.84 15.55 -5.94
N ASP A 199 45.96 15.02 -4.72
CA ASP A 199 46.59 15.78 -3.65
C ASP A 199 47.98 15.15 -3.45
N ALA A 200 48.98 15.79 -4.03
CA ALA A 200 50.38 15.55 -3.71
C ALA A 200 50.98 16.87 -3.20
N ASP A 201 51.18 16.88 -1.88
CA ASP A 201 52.32 17.45 -1.18
C ASP A 201 52.51 18.97 -1.07
N ASN A 202 52.62 19.36 0.22
CA ASN A 202 53.46 20.38 0.83
C ASN A 202 52.93 21.83 1.03
N TYR A 203 52.96 22.18 2.32
CA TYR A 203 52.77 23.45 3.05
C TYR A 203 51.35 23.96 3.30
#